data_AF-A0ABD5M4V7-F1
#
_entry.id   AF-A0ABD5M4V7-F1
#
_cell.length_a   1.000
_cell.length_b   1.000
_cell.length_c   1.000
_cell.angle_alpha   90.00
_cell.angle_beta   90.00
_cell.angle_gamma   90.00
#
_symmetry.space_group_name_H-M   'P 1'
#
loop_
_entity.id
_entity.type
_entity.pdbx_description
1 polymer ?
#
loop_
_entity_poly.entity_id
_entity_poly.type
_entity_poly.pdbx_seq_one_letter_code
_entity_poly.pdbx_strand_id
1 'polypeptide(L)' 'MSVTITPPKERACELCGREERWDDEADGWRIADDPGNVYCIHEWDINGTFVPLEE' A
#
# COMPACT_ATOMS: atom_id res chain seq x y z
N MET A 1 -21.23 -11.27 15.85
CA MET A 1 -20.43 -11.18 14.62
C MET A 1 -19.23 -10.32 14.95
N SER A 2 -18.03 -10.89 14.90
CA SER A 2 -16.77 -10.13 14.97
C SER A 2 -16.41 -9.69 13.56
N VAL A 3 -16.15 -8.41 13.38
CA VAL A 3 -15.62 -7.89 12.12
C VAL A 3 -14.10 -8.02 12.18
N THR A 4 -13.51 -8.67 11.17
CA THR A 4 -12.06 -8.70 10.96
C THR A 4 -11.68 -7.53 10.05
N ILE A 5 -10.71 -6.73 10.52
CA ILE A 5 -10.15 -5.61 9.76
C ILE A 5 -8.78 -6.05 9.25
N THR A 6 -8.60 -6.08 7.93
CA THR A 6 -7.34 -6.47 7.28
C THR A 6 -6.68 -5.26 6.64
N PRO A 7 -5.37 -5.06 6.78
CA PRO A 7 -4.66 -3.98 6.10
C PRO A 7 -4.42 -4.32 4.61
N PRO A 8 -4.22 -3.32 3.74
CA PRO A 8 -3.82 -3.59 2.36
C PRO A 8 -2.43 -4.21 2.31
N LYS A 9 -2.22 -5.13 1.36
CA LYS A 9 -0.91 -5.77 1.11
C LYS A 9 -0.20 -5.21 -0.13
N GLU A 10 -0.87 -4.37 -0.90
CA GLU A 10 -0.34 -3.70 -2.08
C GLU A 10 -0.83 -2.25 -2.08
N ARG A 11 0.01 -1.33 -2.55
CA ARG A 11 -0.36 0.08 -2.72
C ARG A 11 0.41 0.72 -3.86
N ALA A 12 -0.18 1.74 -4.48
CA ALA A 12 0.45 2.53 -5.53
C ALA A 12 0.45 4.00 -5.14
N CYS A 13 1.53 4.72 -5.49
CA CYS A 13 1.63 6.14 -5.18
C CYS A 13 0.73 6.92 -6.12
N GLU A 14 -0.16 7.74 -5.58
CA GLU A 14 -1.16 8.45 -6.38
C GLU A 14 -0.54 9.51 -7.31
N LEU A 15 0.69 9.95 -7.02
CA LEU A 15 1.40 10.97 -7.79
C LEU A 15 2.33 10.40 -8.86
N CYS A 16 3.17 9.43 -8.51
CA CYS A 16 4.19 8.90 -9.43
C CYS A 16 3.96 7.46 -9.88
N GLY A 17 2.94 6.79 -9.33
CA GLY A 17 2.59 5.42 -9.69
C GLY A 17 3.54 4.35 -9.16
N ARG A 18 4.53 4.66 -8.31
CA ARG A 18 5.40 3.61 -7.73
C ARG A 18 4.54 2.60 -6.99
N GLU A 19 4.86 1.32 -7.15
CA GLU A 19 4.15 0.22 -6.52
C GLU A 19 4.95 -0.33 -5.34
N GLU A 20 4.26 -0.60 -4.23
CA GLU A 20 4.84 -1.22 -3.06
C GLU A 20 3.97 -2.39 -2.58
N ARG A 21 4.63 -3.44 -2.10
CA ARG A 21 3.99 -4.61 -1.48
C ARG A 21 4.44 -4.74 -0.03
N TRP A 22 3.52 -5.14 0.83
CA TRP A 22 3.85 -5.51 2.20
C TRP A 22 4.57 -6.85 2.20
N ASP A 23 5.71 -6.89 2.88
CA ASP A 23 6.53 -8.08 3.08
C ASP A 23 6.42 -8.48 4.55
N ASP A 24 5.79 -9.64 4.81
CA ASP A 24 5.60 -10.18 6.16
C ASP A 24 6.90 -10.69 6.80
N GLU A 25 7.93 -11.04 6.00
CA GLU A 25 9.23 -11.46 6.53
C GLU A 25 10.06 -10.24 6.96
N ALA A 26 10.01 -9.18 6.16
CA ALA A 26 10.69 -7.91 6.47
C ALA A 26 9.90 -6.98 7.41
N ASP A 27 8.65 -7.33 7.75
CA ASP A 27 7.70 -6.52 8.52
C ASP A 27 7.61 -5.07 7.99
N GLY A 28 7.48 -4.93 6.68
CA GLY A 28 7.55 -3.61 6.06
C GLY A 28 7.15 -3.55 4.59
N TRP A 29 6.96 -2.33 4.09
CA TRP A 29 6.69 -2.07 2.68
C TRP A 29 7.96 -2.15 1.85
N ARG A 30 7.89 -2.84 0.70
CA ARG A 30 8.95 -3.01 -0.28
C ARG A 30 8.52 -2.48 -1.64
N ILE A 31 9.43 -1.81 -2.33
CA ILE A 31 9.24 -1.43 -3.74
C ILE A 31 9.11 -2.72 -4.56
N ALA A 32 8.07 -2.81 -5.39
CA ALA A 32 7.82 -3.97 -6.23
C ALA A 32 8.88 -4.08 -7.35
N ASP A 33 9.02 -3.01 -8.14
CA ASP A 33 9.86 -3.00 -9.33
C ASP A 33 10.60 -1.67 -9.48
N ASP A 34 9.87 -0.57 -9.72
CA ASP A 34 10.46 0.76 -9.96
C ASP A 34 10.40 1.65 -8.71
N PRO A 35 11.51 2.31 -8.31
CA PRO A 35 11.52 3.21 -7.14
C PRO A 35 10.62 4.44 -7.31
N GLY A 36 10.13 4.71 -8.51
CA GLY A 36 9.36 5.89 -8.86
C GLY A 36 10.25 7.10 -9.09
N ASN A 37 9.62 8.28 -9.06
CA ASN A 37 10.32 9.54 -9.24
C ASN A 37 11.04 9.97 -7.94
N VAL A 38 12.35 10.21 -8.04
CA VAL A 38 13.24 10.63 -6.94
C VAL A 38 12.86 11.97 -6.31
N TYR A 39 12.12 12.82 -7.02
CA TYR A 39 11.62 14.11 -6.52
C TYR A 39 10.16 14.05 -6.05
N CYS A 40 9.54 12.87 -6.08
CA CYS A 40 8.18 12.69 -5.59
C CYS A 40 8.15 12.65 -4.06
N ILE A 41 7.28 13.44 -3.45
CA ILE A 41 6.84 13.20 -2.08
C ILE A 41 5.68 12.23 -2.20
N HIS A 42 5.94 10.94 -1.99
CA HIS A 42 4.95 9.91 -2.29
C HIS A 42 3.70 10.05 -1.43
N GLU A 43 2.56 10.11 -2.11
CA GLU A 43 1.23 10.10 -1.53
C GLU A 43 0.58 8.73 -1.74
N TRP A 44 -0.12 8.25 -0.73
CA TRP A 44 -0.82 6.98 -0.72
C TRP A 44 -2.28 7.22 -0.45
N ASP A 45 -3.13 6.36 -0.99
CA ASP A 45 -4.55 6.38 -0.66
C ASP A 45 -4.76 5.87 0.78
N ILE A 46 -4.66 6.79 1.75
CA ILE A 46 -4.93 6.54 3.18
C ILE A 46 -6.44 6.61 3.46
N ASN A 47 -7.19 7.28 2.57
CA ASN A 47 -8.55 7.71 2.82
C ASN A 47 -9.60 6.92 2.02
N GLY A 48 -9.20 6.06 1.08
CA GLY A 48 -10.02 5.70 -0.06
C GLY A 48 -9.86 4.28 -0.59
N THR A 49 -10.96 3.83 -1.19
CA THR A 49 -11.26 2.59 -1.93
C THR A 49 -10.98 1.24 -1.28
N PHE A 50 -9.94 1.08 -0.48
CA PHE A 50 -9.66 -0.18 0.19
C PHE A 50 -10.70 -0.44 1.28
N VAL A 51 -11.51 -1.49 1.09
CA VAL A 51 -12.48 -1.97 2.09
C VAL A 51 -11.76 -2.97 2.99
N PRO A 52 -11.44 -2.63 4.25
CA PRO A 52 -10.64 -3.50 5.10
C PRO A 52 -11.45 -4.62 5.75
N LEU A 53 -12.67 -4.90 5.28
CA LEU A 53 -13.58 -5.88 5.89
C LEU A 53 -13.46 -7.21 5.17
N GLU A 54 -13.12 -8.27 5.92
CA GLU A 54 -13.28 -9.66 5.46
C GLU A 54 -14.72 -10.15 5.75
N GLU A 55 -15.32 -10.93 4.84
CA GLU A 55 -16.68 -11.50 4.97
C GLU A 55 -16.86 -12.45 6.17
#